data_AF-A0A2U3Z7Z5-F1
#
_entry.id   AF-A0A2U3Z7Z5-F1
#
_cell.length_a   1.000
_cell.length_b   1.000
_cell.length_c   1.000
_cell.angle_alpha   90.00
_cell.angle_beta   90.00
_cell.angle_gamma   90.00
#
_symmetry.space_group_name_H-M   'P 1'
#
loop_
_entity.id
_entity.type
_entity.pdbx_description
1 polymer ?
#
loop_
_entity_poly.entity_id
_entity_poly.type
_entity_poly.pdbx_seq_one_letter_code
_entity_poly.pdbx_strand_id
1 'polypeptide(L)'
;MLQPERSTQGSGYKHRQNSFTYDVKRDIYNEEIFQQEHRRKSISSGNLDIDITTFRHHVQCRCSWHKFLRCILTIFPFLEWMCLYRFKDWLLGDLLAGLTVGLVQIPQALTFSLLARQLIPPLNVCYAAFCSSVIYVIFGSCHQMSIGSFFLMSALMINVLRLYPFNNGHLILGTFIRDDFSKPSFLADYNRSLSVVASTTFLTGIIQLSMGLLGFGFVATYLPEAAISAYLAAAALHIILSQLTCIFGIMISFHAGPISFFYNIVNYCVTLPKANSTSILLFLTAVVVLRINKCIRISFSRYPIEFPMEIFL
;
A
#
# COMPACT_ATOMS: atom_id res chain seq x y z
N MET A 1 -24.48 50.75 62.32
CA MET A 1 -25.77 50.07 62.14
C MET A 1 -25.62 49.21 60.88
N LEU A 2 -25.68 47.88 60.86
CA LEU A 2 -26.19 46.87 61.78
C LEU A 2 -25.31 45.58 61.67
N GLN A 3 -25.41 44.76 62.71
CA GLN A 3 -24.71 43.49 62.98
C GLN A 3 -25.26 42.29 62.13
N PRO A 4 -24.75 41.05 62.30
CA PRO A 4 -24.53 40.05 61.24
C PRO A 4 -25.50 38.85 61.31
N GLU A 5 -25.39 37.90 60.38
CA GLU A 5 -25.92 36.54 60.59
C GLU A 5 -24.92 35.44 60.21
N ARG A 6 -24.76 34.50 61.16
CA ARG A 6 -24.17 33.16 61.00
C ARG A 6 -25.20 32.27 60.31
N SER A 7 -24.86 31.38 59.40
CA SER A 7 -24.46 29.97 59.66
C SER A 7 -24.82 29.23 58.36
N THR A 8 -23.99 28.32 57.83
CA THR A 8 -24.20 26.88 58.04
C THR A 8 -22.97 26.10 57.56
N GLN A 9 -22.58 25.12 58.37
CA GLN A 9 -21.57 24.11 58.04
C GLN A 9 -22.11 23.13 56.99
N GLY A 10 -21.32 22.88 55.94
CA GLY A 10 -21.45 21.75 55.03
C GLY A 10 -20.12 21.02 54.93
N SER A 11 -20.01 19.88 55.59
CA SER A 11 -18.87 18.96 55.53
C SER A 11 -18.88 18.22 54.19
N GLY A 12 -17.75 18.23 53.47
CA GLY A 12 -17.62 17.40 52.26
C GLY A 12 -16.32 17.66 51.49
N TYR A 13 -15.37 16.74 51.65
CA TYR A 13 -14.20 16.51 50.78
C TYR A 13 -13.13 17.60 50.71
N LYS A 14 -12.15 17.52 51.62
CA LYS A 14 -10.85 18.18 51.50
C LYS A 14 -10.05 17.59 50.34
N HIS A 15 -10.30 18.05 49.11
CA HIS A 15 -9.29 17.97 48.07
C HIS A 15 -8.23 19.04 48.40
N ARG A 16 -7.10 18.58 48.94
CA ARG A 16 -5.95 19.44 49.26
C ARG A 16 -5.30 19.84 47.93
N GLN A 17 -5.91 20.79 47.22
CA GLN A 17 -5.21 21.54 46.18
C GLN A 17 -4.13 22.34 46.90
N ASN A 18 -2.90 21.81 46.92
CA ASN A 18 -1.74 22.62 47.22
C ASN A 18 -1.64 23.64 46.07
N SER A 19 -2.29 24.81 46.22
CA SER A 19 -2.04 25.93 45.33
C SER A 19 -0.63 26.41 45.65
N PHE A 20 0.34 25.96 44.84
CA PHE A 20 1.68 26.53 44.93
C PHE A 20 1.58 28.00 44.54
N THR A 21 1.72 28.89 45.51
CA THR A 21 1.80 30.33 45.25
C THR A 21 3.11 30.59 44.53
N TYR A 22 3.01 30.89 43.24
CA TYR A 22 4.16 31.20 42.39
C TYR A 22 4.58 32.66 42.65
N ASP A 23 5.49 32.88 43.60
CA ASP A 23 6.10 34.20 43.86
C ASP A 23 7.46 34.27 43.14
N VAL A 24 7.49 34.93 41.98
CA VAL A 24 8.71 35.14 41.19
C VAL A 24 9.07 36.63 41.24
N LYS A 25 10.07 36.95 42.06
CA LYS A 25 10.71 38.27 42.08
C LYS A 25 11.92 38.23 41.17
N ARG A 26 11.77 38.84 39.98
CA ARG A 26 12.87 39.05 39.02
C ARG A 26 12.76 40.43 38.43
N ASP A 27 13.89 40.98 38.00
CA ASP A 27 13.91 42.25 37.29
C ASP A 27 13.24 42.11 35.92
N ILE A 28 12.65 43.20 35.44
CA ILE A 28 11.97 43.24 34.15
C ILE A 28 13.03 43.47 33.07
N TYR A 29 13.28 42.45 32.25
CA TYR A 29 14.23 42.51 31.14
C TYR A 29 13.51 42.73 29.81
N ASN A 30 14.08 43.59 28.95
CA ASN A 30 13.84 43.54 27.51
C ASN A 30 14.73 42.47 26.88
N GLU A 31 14.29 41.88 25.76
CA GLU A 31 15.02 40.80 25.04
C GLU A 31 16.49 41.18 24.77
N GLU A 32 16.75 42.44 24.40
CA GLU A 32 18.10 42.94 24.15
C GLU A 32 18.98 42.95 25.41
N ILE A 33 18.41 43.39 26.55
CA ILE A 33 19.11 43.45 27.84
C ILE A 33 19.40 42.02 28.34
N PHE A 34 18.42 41.13 28.21
CA PHE A 34 18.58 39.73 28.58
C PHE A 34 19.67 39.04 27.75
N GLN A 35 19.69 39.25 26.43
CA GLN A 35 20.72 38.69 25.55
C GLN A 35 22.09 39.30 25.78
N GLN A 36 22.18 40.57 26.17
CA GLN A 36 23.44 41.22 26.49
C GLN A 36 24.06 40.67 27.77
N GLU A 37 23.25 40.43 28.79
CA GLU A 37 23.69 39.94 30.10
C GLU A 37 23.95 38.42 30.10
N HIS A 38 23.18 37.65 29.32
CA HIS A 38 23.33 36.19 29.22
C HIS A 38 24.07 35.74 27.94
N ARG A 39 24.70 36.66 27.19
CA ARG A 39 25.54 36.28 26.05
C ARG A 39 26.68 35.43 26.55
N ARG A 40 26.65 34.12 26.23
CA ARG A 40 27.83 33.26 26.37
C ARG A 40 28.99 33.96 25.66
N LYS A 41 30.04 34.31 26.41
CA LYS A 41 31.31 34.82 25.86
C LYS A 41 31.78 33.85 24.78
N SER A 42 31.58 34.20 23.52
CA SER A 42 32.42 33.71 22.44
C SER A 42 33.84 34.18 22.75
N ILE A 43 34.81 33.28 22.60
CA ILE A 43 36.20 33.46 23.00
C ILE A 43 36.72 34.82 22.51
N SER A 44 37.17 35.64 23.45
CA SER A 44 37.79 36.95 23.25
C SER A 44 38.99 36.81 22.31
N SER A 45 38.82 37.20 21.03
CA SER A 45 39.94 37.54 20.17
C SER A 45 40.17 39.04 20.27
N GLY A 46 41.38 39.42 20.70
CA GLY A 46 41.82 40.81 20.71
C GLY A 46 41.84 41.41 19.31
N ASN A 47 41.72 42.74 19.28
CA ASN A 47 41.94 43.68 18.17
C ASN A 47 42.31 43.03 16.83
N LEU A 48 41.32 42.85 15.96
CA LEU A 48 41.52 42.91 14.52
C LEU A 48 40.24 43.43 13.89
N ASP A 49 40.39 44.47 13.05
CA ASP A 49 39.35 45.09 12.25
C ASP A 49 38.47 44.02 11.59
N ILE A 50 37.18 44.06 11.92
CA ILE A 50 36.18 43.12 11.40
C ILE A 50 35.77 43.63 10.02
N ASP A 51 36.52 43.22 9.01
CA ASP A 51 36.05 43.19 7.64
C ASP A 51 34.83 42.27 7.57
N ILE A 52 33.72 42.77 7.02
CA ILE A 52 32.44 42.05 6.93
C ILE A 52 32.63 40.92 5.91
N THR A 53 33.13 39.78 6.40
CA THR A 53 33.13 38.56 5.61
C THR A 53 31.69 38.05 5.57
N THR A 54 31.01 38.39 4.49
CA THR A 54 29.84 37.70 3.96
C THR A 54 30.01 36.21 4.25
N PHE A 55 29.20 35.66 5.16
CA PHE A 55 29.23 34.24 5.51
C PHE A 55 28.65 33.47 4.32
N ARG A 56 29.49 33.31 3.29
CA ARG A 56 29.21 32.46 2.14
C ARG A 56 29.21 31.06 2.72
N HIS A 57 28.01 30.49 2.90
CA HIS A 57 27.82 29.09 3.20
C HIS A 57 28.44 28.27 2.08
N HIS A 58 29.75 28.03 2.16
CA HIS A 58 30.40 26.96 1.46
C HIS A 58 29.82 25.69 2.07
N VAL A 59 28.81 25.12 1.41
CA VAL A 59 28.41 23.74 1.62
C VAL A 59 29.62 22.91 1.19
N GLN A 60 30.58 22.74 2.11
CA GLN A 60 31.62 21.76 1.95
C GLN A 60 30.93 20.40 2.03
N CYS A 61 30.59 19.87 0.86
CA CYS A 61 30.27 18.47 0.66
C CYS A 61 31.53 17.63 0.94
N ARG A 62 31.95 17.56 2.22
CA ARG A 62 32.83 16.49 2.68
C ARG A 62 31.97 15.23 2.76
N CYS A 63 31.89 14.52 1.64
CA CYS A 63 31.45 13.14 1.61
C CYS A 63 32.51 12.29 2.32
N SER A 64 32.43 12.24 3.66
CA SER A 64 33.13 11.22 4.44
C SER A 64 32.62 9.85 3.99
N TRP A 65 33.53 8.88 3.86
CA TRP A 65 33.21 7.47 3.57
C TRP A 65 32.06 6.93 4.46
N HIS A 66 31.94 7.42 5.69
CA HIS A 66 30.86 7.05 6.61
C HIS A 66 29.48 7.56 6.16
N LYS A 67 29.40 8.76 5.56
CA LYS A 67 28.14 9.28 5.01
C LYS A 67 27.73 8.50 3.76
N PHE A 68 28.70 8.10 2.94
CA PHE A 68 28.45 7.25 1.77
C PHE A 68 27.95 5.86 2.17
N LEU A 69 28.59 5.22 3.15
CA LEU A 69 28.16 3.92 3.67
C LEU A 69 26.75 3.99 4.28
N ARG A 70 26.46 5.06 5.04
CA ARG A 70 25.12 5.30 5.60
C ARG A 70 24.07 5.52 4.51
N CYS A 71 24.43 6.22 3.43
CA CYS A 71 23.56 6.41 2.28
C CYS A 71 23.30 5.09 1.54
N ILE A 72 24.32 4.25 1.35
CA ILE A 72 24.16 2.90 0.79
C ILE A 72 23.25 2.04 1.66
N LEU A 73 23.41 2.04 2.98
CA LEU A 73 22.54 1.29 3.89
C LEU A 73 21.09 1.83 3.89
N THR A 74 20.92 3.13 3.61
CA THR A 74 19.58 3.73 3.45
C THR A 74 18.92 3.34 2.12
N ILE A 75 19.70 3.24 1.03
CA ILE A 75 19.21 2.84 -0.30
C ILE A 75 18.98 1.33 -0.40
N PHE A 76 19.84 0.55 0.23
CA PHE A 76 19.80 -0.91 0.27
C PHE A 76 19.60 -1.37 1.72
N PRO A 77 18.37 -1.24 2.25
CA PRO A 77 18.04 -1.71 3.59
C PRO A 77 18.29 -3.21 3.76
N PHE A 78 18.37 -3.97 2.66
CA PHE A 78 18.61 -5.41 2.71
C PHE A 78 19.92 -5.84 3.36
N LEU A 79 20.98 -5.03 3.26
CA LEU A 79 22.25 -5.37 3.87
C LEU A 79 22.17 -5.31 5.41
N GLU A 80 21.38 -4.39 5.96
CA GLU A 80 21.27 -4.21 7.41
C GLU A 80 20.54 -5.39 8.06
N TRP A 81 19.38 -5.78 7.53
CA TRP A 81 18.61 -6.88 8.13
C TRP A 81 19.22 -8.25 7.86
N MET A 82 19.86 -8.46 6.70
CA MET A 82 20.54 -9.73 6.41
C MET A 82 21.69 -10.00 7.40
N CYS A 83 22.44 -8.97 7.81
CA CYS A 83 23.52 -9.12 8.81
C CYS A 83 22.99 -9.40 10.23
N LEU A 84 21.78 -8.94 10.56
CA LEU A 84 21.13 -9.15 11.86
C LEU A 84 20.25 -10.42 11.90
N TYR A 85 20.19 -11.16 10.79
CA TYR A 85 19.25 -12.26 10.64
C TYR A 85 19.67 -13.53 11.40
N ARG A 86 18.79 -14.00 12.30
CA ARG A 86 19.00 -15.24 13.07
C ARG A 86 18.54 -16.46 12.27
N PHE A 87 19.42 -16.97 11.40
CA PHE A 87 19.15 -18.10 10.50
C PHE A 87 18.52 -19.33 11.19
N LYS A 88 18.95 -19.66 12.42
CA LYS A 88 18.48 -20.88 13.10
C LYS A 88 17.02 -20.81 13.55
N ASP A 89 16.54 -19.63 13.90
CA ASP A 89 15.22 -19.46 14.52
C ASP A 89 14.17 -18.97 13.52
N TRP A 90 14.56 -18.16 12.53
CA TRP A 90 13.61 -17.48 11.64
C TRP A 90 13.50 -18.11 10.25
N LEU A 91 14.54 -18.80 9.76
CA LEU A 91 14.56 -19.35 8.40
C LEU A 91 13.38 -20.29 8.11
N LEU A 92 13.04 -21.17 9.06
CA LEU A 92 11.97 -22.14 8.85
C LEU A 92 10.59 -21.47 8.86
N GLY A 93 10.41 -20.45 9.71
CA GLY A 93 9.19 -19.66 9.76
C GLY A 93 8.97 -18.83 8.49
N ASP A 94 10.01 -18.11 8.05
CA ASP A 94 9.95 -17.27 6.85
C ASP A 94 9.84 -18.09 5.57
N LEU A 95 10.48 -19.27 5.50
CA LEU A 95 10.31 -20.20 4.38
C LEU A 95 8.88 -20.73 4.29
N LEU A 96 8.29 -21.14 5.42
CA LEU A 96 6.92 -21.64 5.46
C LEU A 96 5.92 -20.52 5.11
N ALA A 97 6.10 -19.33 5.68
CA ALA A 97 5.27 -18.16 5.38
C ALA A 97 5.43 -17.71 3.92
N GLY A 98 6.65 -17.73 3.38
CA GLY A 98 6.90 -17.42 1.97
C GLY A 98 6.23 -18.43 1.04
N LEU A 99 6.29 -19.72 1.39
CA LEU A 99 5.60 -20.78 0.64
C LEU A 99 4.08 -20.59 0.69
N THR A 100 3.48 -20.32 1.85
CA THR A 100 2.02 -20.12 1.96
C THR A 100 1.57 -18.87 1.20
N VAL A 101 2.28 -17.74 1.35
CA VAL A 101 1.98 -16.50 0.61
C VAL A 101 2.12 -16.71 -0.90
N GLY A 102 3.19 -17.36 -1.34
CA GLY A 102 3.39 -17.68 -2.76
C GLY A 102 2.29 -18.58 -3.33
N LEU A 103 1.87 -19.58 -2.55
CA LEU A 103 0.78 -20.49 -2.89
C LEU A 103 -0.57 -19.74 -3.03
N VAL A 104 -0.87 -18.79 -2.14
CA VAL A 104 -2.07 -17.93 -2.25
C VAL A 104 -1.99 -16.97 -3.44
N GLN A 105 -0.79 -16.48 -3.76
CA GLN A 105 -0.60 -15.47 -4.79
C GLN A 105 -0.83 -16.01 -6.22
N ILE A 106 -0.61 -17.29 -6.47
CA ILE A 106 -0.79 -17.91 -7.80
C ILE A 106 -2.27 -17.87 -8.24
N PRO A 107 -3.25 -18.42 -7.49
CA PRO A 107 -4.67 -18.31 -7.84
C PRO A 107 -5.16 -16.86 -7.87
N GLN A 108 -4.64 -16.00 -6.98
CA GLN A 108 -4.99 -14.58 -6.95
C GLN A 108 -4.58 -13.87 -8.24
N ALA A 109 -3.35 -14.08 -8.72
CA ALA A 109 -2.86 -13.52 -9.98
C ALA A 109 -3.67 -14.04 -11.18
N LEU A 110 -4.00 -15.33 -11.20
CA LEU A 110 -4.84 -15.93 -12.23
C LEU A 110 -6.24 -15.29 -12.24
N THR A 111 -6.87 -15.15 -11.08
CA THR A 111 -8.20 -14.55 -10.95
C THR A 111 -8.22 -13.12 -11.46
N PHE A 112 -7.19 -12.31 -11.17
CA PHE A 112 -7.10 -10.94 -11.68
C PHE A 112 -6.89 -10.89 -13.19
N SER A 113 -6.09 -11.79 -13.77
CA SER A 113 -5.96 -11.90 -15.22
C SER A 113 -7.27 -12.31 -15.89
N LEU A 114 -8.03 -13.19 -15.25
CA LEU A 114 -9.34 -13.64 -15.73
C LEU A 114 -10.41 -12.56 -15.60
N LEU A 115 -10.39 -11.75 -14.53
CA LEU A 115 -11.30 -10.61 -14.37
C LEU A 115 -11.00 -9.48 -15.35
N ALA A 116 -9.73 -9.34 -15.74
CA ALA A 116 -9.36 -8.46 -16.83
C ALA A 116 -9.91 -8.92 -18.18
N ARG A 117 -10.44 -10.17 -18.28
CA ARG A 117 -11.26 -10.80 -19.34
C ARG A 117 -10.80 -10.66 -20.80
N GLN A 118 -9.69 -9.97 -21.04
CA GLN A 118 -9.31 -9.47 -22.36
C GLN A 118 -7.78 -9.36 -22.54
N LEU A 119 -7.00 -9.63 -21.49
CA LEU A 119 -5.87 -8.76 -21.27
C LEU A 119 -4.63 -9.54 -20.84
N ILE A 120 -3.89 -9.99 -21.87
CA ILE A 120 -2.55 -10.57 -21.77
C ILE A 120 -2.60 -12.00 -21.17
N PRO A 121 -1.76 -12.94 -21.64
CA PRO A 121 -1.66 -14.26 -21.05
C PRO A 121 -1.47 -14.13 -19.53
N PRO A 122 -2.22 -14.90 -18.72
CA PRO A 122 -2.08 -14.93 -17.26
C PRO A 122 -0.61 -15.07 -16.80
N LEU A 123 0.18 -15.76 -17.62
CA LEU A 123 1.61 -15.96 -17.44
C LEU A 123 2.39 -14.63 -17.25
N ASN A 124 2.08 -13.59 -18.01
CA ASN A 124 2.79 -12.31 -17.90
C ASN A 124 2.48 -11.59 -16.58
N VAL A 125 1.27 -11.77 -16.04
CA VAL A 125 0.91 -11.24 -14.72
C VAL A 125 1.71 -11.95 -13.63
N CYS A 126 1.86 -13.27 -13.74
CA CYS A 126 2.71 -14.05 -12.84
C CYS A 126 4.18 -13.64 -12.92
N TYR A 127 4.71 -13.43 -14.14
CA TYR A 127 6.08 -12.93 -14.31
C TYR A 127 6.28 -11.53 -13.72
N ALA A 128 5.33 -10.62 -13.94
CA ALA A 128 5.37 -9.30 -13.34
C ALA A 128 5.37 -9.37 -11.81
N ALA A 129 4.49 -10.19 -11.21
CA ALA A 129 4.44 -10.38 -9.77
C ALA A 129 5.77 -10.90 -9.20
N PHE A 130 6.37 -11.91 -9.84
CA PHE A 130 7.67 -12.44 -9.43
C PHE A 130 8.78 -11.38 -9.50
N CYS A 131 8.89 -10.68 -10.64
CA CYS A 131 9.89 -9.63 -10.82
C CYS A 131 9.73 -8.49 -9.80
N SER A 132 8.49 -8.08 -9.50
CA SER A 132 8.20 -7.05 -8.49
C SER A 132 8.61 -7.48 -7.09
N SER A 133 8.36 -8.74 -6.71
CA SER A 133 8.79 -9.26 -5.40
C SER A 133 10.32 -9.29 -5.28
N VAL A 134 11.04 -9.74 -6.32
CA VAL A 134 12.52 -9.77 -6.32
C VAL A 134 13.11 -8.37 -6.21
N ILE A 135 12.58 -7.40 -6.96
CA ILE A 135 13.02 -6.00 -6.87
C ILE A 135 12.75 -5.44 -5.46
N TYR A 136 11.61 -5.77 -4.87
CA TYR A 136 11.27 -5.31 -3.52
C TYR A 136 12.19 -5.90 -2.44
N VAL A 137 12.68 -7.14 -2.57
CA VAL A 137 13.65 -7.69 -1.61
C VAL A 137 14.94 -6.86 -1.55
N ILE A 138 15.36 -6.28 -2.68
CA ILE A 138 16.60 -5.48 -2.77
C ILE A 138 16.41 -4.06 -2.22
N PHE A 139 15.30 -3.41 -2.56
CA PHE A 139 15.07 -1.98 -2.25
C PHE A 139 14.07 -1.74 -1.11
N GLY A 140 13.38 -2.78 -0.64
CA GLY A 140 12.27 -2.67 0.29
C GLY A 140 12.72 -2.51 1.73
N SER A 141 12.16 -1.52 2.43
CA SER A 141 12.46 -1.25 3.83
C SER A 141 11.71 -2.15 4.81
N CYS A 142 10.55 -2.69 4.42
CA CYS A 142 9.74 -3.55 5.30
C CYS A 142 9.93 -5.03 4.96
N HIS A 143 10.54 -5.79 5.88
CA HIS A 143 10.87 -7.22 5.75
C HIS A 143 9.65 -8.13 5.58
N GLN A 144 8.53 -7.80 6.23
CA GLN A 144 7.33 -8.65 6.27
C GLN A 144 6.38 -8.45 5.08
N MET A 145 6.62 -7.41 4.26
CA MET A 145 5.72 -7.05 3.17
C MET A 145 6.08 -7.83 1.90
N SER A 146 5.11 -8.55 1.34
CA SER A 146 5.24 -9.12 0.00
C SER A 146 4.49 -8.24 -1.00
N ILE A 147 5.18 -7.82 -2.06
CA ILE A 147 4.56 -7.08 -3.16
C ILE A 147 4.05 -8.08 -4.20
N GLY A 148 2.79 -7.91 -4.59
CA GLY A 148 2.13 -8.74 -5.59
C GLY A 148 1.19 -7.97 -6.50
N SER A 149 0.36 -8.71 -7.22
CA SER A 149 -0.68 -8.13 -8.07
C SER A 149 -1.82 -7.56 -7.22
N PHE A 150 -2.27 -6.34 -7.53
CA PHE A 150 -3.37 -5.67 -6.84
C PHE A 150 -4.52 -5.38 -7.79
N PHE A 151 -5.75 -5.71 -7.37
CA PHE A 151 -6.95 -5.59 -8.21
C PHE A 151 -7.11 -4.20 -8.84
N LEU A 152 -6.92 -3.14 -8.06
CA LEU A 152 -7.10 -1.77 -8.55
C LEU A 152 -6.08 -1.41 -9.64
N MET A 153 -4.83 -1.86 -9.51
CA MET A 153 -3.80 -1.61 -10.52
C MET A 153 -4.15 -2.34 -11.82
N SER A 154 -4.64 -3.58 -11.72
CA SER A 154 -5.17 -4.31 -12.86
C SER A 154 -6.39 -3.60 -13.48
N ALA A 155 -7.30 -3.09 -12.66
CA ALA A 155 -8.48 -2.35 -13.12
C ALA A 155 -8.12 -1.05 -13.86
N LEU A 156 -7.12 -0.31 -13.38
CA LEU A 156 -6.61 0.88 -14.06
C LEU A 156 -5.94 0.53 -15.39
N MET A 157 -5.17 -0.56 -15.43
CA MET A 157 -4.55 -1.04 -16.67
C MET A 157 -5.59 -1.47 -17.72
N ILE A 158 -6.72 -2.06 -17.29
CA ILE A 158 -7.84 -2.40 -18.21
C ILE A 158 -8.34 -1.15 -18.94
N ASN A 159 -8.47 -0.02 -18.24
CA ASN A 159 -8.95 1.21 -18.86
C ASN A 159 -7.97 1.73 -19.94
N VAL A 160 -6.67 1.61 -19.71
CA VAL A 160 -5.64 2.00 -20.68
C VAL A 160 -5.67 1.09 -21.90
N LEU A 161 -5.75 -0.23 -21.70
CA LEU A 161 -5.66 -1.19 -22.78
C LEU A 161 -6.98 -1.36 -23.56
N ARG A 162 -8.09 -0.78 -23.07
CA ARG A 162 -9.33 -0.63 -23.86
C ARG A 162 -9.13 0.18 -25.14
N LEU A 163 -8.11 1.05 -25.19
CA LEU A 163 -7.75 1.81 -26.39
C LEU A 163 -7.16 0.93 -27.51
N TYR A 164 -6.56 -0.21 -27.14
CA TYR A 164 -5.93 -1.16 -28.06
C TYR A 164 -6.33 -2.60 -27.67
N PRO A 165 -7.58 -3.01 -27.92
CA PRO A 165 -8.07 -4.30 -27.49
C PRO A 165 -7.40 -5.44 -28.26
N PHE A 166 -6.87 -6.43 -27.52
CA PHE A 166 -6.25 -7.63 -28.07
C PHE A 166 -7.25 -8.59 -28.72
N ASN A 167 -8.48 -8.64 -28.20
CA ASN A 167 -9.57 -9.47 -28.71
C ASN A 167 -10.87 -8.65 -28.64
N ASN A 168 -11.92 -9.08 -29.34
CA ASN A 168 -13.24 -8.43 -29.33
C ASN A 168 -14.19 -8.97 -28.24
N GLY A 169 -13.65 -9.46 -27.11
CA GLY A 169 -14.46 -9.88 -25.97
C GLY A 169 -14.96 -11.33 -26.01
N HIS A 170 -14.31 -12.22 -26.76
CA HIS A 170 -14.55 -13.66 -26.63
C HIS A 170 -13.62 -14.24 -25.55
N LEU A 171 -14.20 -14.86 -24.52
CA LEU A 171 -13.45 -15.41 -23.40
C LEU A 171 -12.60 -16.59 -23.87
N ILE A 172 -11.30 -16.53 -23.60
CA ILE A 172 -10.43 -17.71 -23.62
C ILE A 172 -10.66 -18.43 -22.28
N LEU A 173 -11.79 -19.09 -22.11
CA LEU A 173 -12.02 -19.98 -20.96
C LEU A 173 -12.62 -21.28 -21.46
N GLY A 174 -11.77 -22.29 -21.57
CA GLY A 174 -12.15 -23.66 -21.91
C GLY A 174 -11.35 -24.26 -23.06
N THR A 175 -10.81 -23.44 -23.96
CA THR A 175 -9.83 -23.87 -24.95
C THR A 175 -8.52 -23.13 -24.70
N PHE A 176 -7.67 -23.71 -23.83
CA PHE A 176 -6.26 -23.65 -24.17
C PHE A 176 -6.17 -24.15 -25.62
N ILE A 177 -5.87 -23.24 -26.55
CA ILE A 177 -5.47 -23.58 -27.92
C ILE A 177 -6.60 -24.17 -28.79
N ARG A 178 -7.47 -23.33 -29.38
CA ARG A 178 -8.19 -23.77 -30.59
C ARG A 178 -8.61 -22.68 -31.57
N ASP A 179 -8.00 -21.50 -31.52
CA ASP A 179 -8.01 -20.58 -32.65
C ASP A 179 -6.57 -20.21 -32.97
N ASP A 180 -5.98 -21.01 -33.86
CA ASP A 180 -4.75 -20.81 -34.62
C ASP A 180 -3.77 -19.73 -34.12
N PHE A 181 -2.80 -20.13 -33.29
CA PHE A 181 -1.52 -19.41 -33.15
C PHE A 181 -0.81 -19.17 -34.49
N SER A 182 -1.28 -19.79 -35.57
CA SER A 182 -0.80 -19.64 -36.93
C SER A 182 -1.27 -18.33 -37.61
N LYS A 183 -2.25 -17.61 -37.06
CA LYS A 183 -2.67 -16.31 -37.63
C LYS A 183 -1.70 -15.21 -37.21
N PRO A 184 -0.99 -14.56 -38.16
CA PRO A 184 -0.02 -13.51 -37.84
C PRO A 184 -0.66 -12.28 -37.18
N SER A 185 -1.97 -12.08 -37.31
CA SER A 185 -2.71 -11.00 -36.64
C SER A 185 -2.72 -11.13 -35.11
N PHE A 186 -2.84 -12.36 -34.59
CA PHE A 186 -2.86 -12.60 -33.14
C PHE A 186 -1.53 -12.19 -32.49
N LEU A 187 -0.41 -12.57 -33.09
CA LEU A 187 0.91 -12.21 -32.56
C LEU A 187 1.18 -10.70 -32.66
N ALA A 188 0.69 -10.04 -33.71
CA ALA A 188 0.79 -8.61 -33.87
C ALA A 188 -0.03 -7.83 -32.82
N ASP A 189 -1.28 -8.22 -32.58
CA ASP A 189 -2.15 -7.58 -31.58
C ASP A 189 -1.66 -7.86 -30.16
N TYR A 190 -1.08 -9.03 -29.92
CA TYR A 190 -0.44 -9.39 -28.66
C TYR A 190 0.75 -8.49 -28.37
N ASN A 191 1.68 -8.37 -29.32
CA ASN A 191 2.86 -7.52 -29.18
C ASN A 191 2.49 -6.04 -29.02
N ARG A 192 1.47 -5.57 -29.74
CA ARG A 192 0.96 -4.20 -29.59
C ARG A 192 0.42 -3.96 -28.18
N SER A 193 -0.41 -4.87 -27.68
CA SER A 193 -0.98 -4.77 -26.33
C SER A 193 0.10 -4.81 -25.24
N LEU A 194 1.06 -5.72 -25.38
CA LEU A 194 2.20 -5.85 -24.47
C LEU A 194 3.09 -4.60 -24.49
N SER A 195 3.32 -4.00 -25.65
CA SER A 195 4.10 -2.76 -25.80
C SER A 195 3.43 -1.57 -25.10
N VAL A 196 2.10 -1.44 -25.20
CA VAL A 196 1.33 -0.40 -24.48
C VAL A 196 1.42 -0.59 -22.97
N VAL A 197 1.30 -1.83 -22.48
CA VAL A 197 1.44 -2.12 -21.04
C VAL A 197 2.87 -1.87 -20.56
N ALA A 198 3.88 -2.27 -21.34
CA ALA A 198 5.29 -2.06 -21.00
C ALA A 198 5.65 -0.57 -20.94
N SER A 199 5.22 0.23 -21.94
CA SER A 199 5.44 1.67 -21.96
C SER A 199 4.71 2.40 -20.82
N THR A 200 3.47 2.02 -20.51
CA THR A 200 2.71 2.58 -19.39
C THR A 200 3.36 2.26 -18.05
N THR A 201 3.81 1.02 -17.86
CA THR A 201 4.48 0.57 -16.63
C THR A 201 5.83 1.28 -16.47
N PHE A 202 6.59 1.40 -17.56
CA PHE A 202 7.87 2.11 -17.56
C PHE A 202 7.69 3.60 -17.22
N LEU A 203 6.71 4.27 -17.84
CA LEU A 203 6.39 5.66 -17.53
C LEU A 203 5.95 5.83 -16.07
N THR A 204 5.13 4.91 -15.56
CA THR A 204 4.70 4.91 -14.15
C THR A 204 5.90 4.76 -13.22
N GLY A 205 6.87 3.91 -13.55
CA GLY A 205 8.12 3.76 -12.81
C GLY A 205 8.97 5.03 -12.80
N ILE A 206 9.11 5.72 -13.94
CA ILE A 206 9.79 7.03 -14.01
C ILE A 206 9.09 8.06 -13.13
N ILE A 207 7.76 8.12 -13.20
CA ILE A 207 6.97 9.05 -12.37
C ILE A 207 7.17 8.74 -10.88
N GLN A 208 7.09 7.47 -10.48
CA GLN A 208 7.32 7.05 -9.09
C GLN A 208 8.74 7.38 -8.61
N LEU A 209 9.76 7.15 -9.43
CA LEU A 209 11.15 7.50 -9.11
C LEU A 209 11.32 9.03 -8.99
N SER A 210 10.71 9.80 -9.89
CA SER A 210 10.73 11.26 -9.83
C SER A 210 10.04 11.80 -8.58
N MET A 211 8.90 11.24 -8.19
CA MET A 211 8.19 11.59 -6.96
C MET A 211 9.01 11.23 -5.72
N GLY A 212 9.68 10.08 -5.72
CA GLY A 212 10.62 9.68 -4.66
C GLY A 212 11.78 10.66 -4.51
N LEU A 213 12.40 11.07 -5.63
CA LEU A 213 13.52 12.03 -5.63
C LEU A 213 13.09 13.42 -5.16
N LEU A 214 11.88 13.86 -5.53
CA LEU A 214 11.30 15.13 -5.09
C LEU A 214 10.80 15.10 -3.63
N GLY A 215 10.87 13.95 -2.94
CA GLY A 215 10.43 13.84 -1.56
C GLY A 215 8.91 13.91 -1.38
N PHE A 216 8.13 13.56 -2.41
CA PHE A 216 6.66 13.60 -2.38
C PHE A 216 6.04 12.63 -1.35
N GLY A 217 6.85 11.77 -0.72
CA GLY A 217 6.42 10.94 0.41
C GLY A 217 5.84 11.72 1.59
N PHE A 218 6.20 13.01 1.72
CA PHE A 218 5.56 13.92 2.69
C PHE A 218 4.04 13.99 2.46
N VAL A 219 3.57 14.07 1.22
CA VAL A 219 2.13 14.22 0.92
C VAL A 219 1.33 12.99 1.35
N ALA A 220 1.93 11.79 1.28
CA ALA A 220 1.28 10.57 1.75
C ALA A 220 0.98 10.61 3.26
N THR A 221 1.78 11.32 4.05
CA THR A 221 1.55 11.48 5.49
C THR A 221 0.42 12.46 5.84
N TYR A 222 -0.04 13.28 4.89
CA TYR A 222 -1.14 14.24 5.08
C TYR A 222 -2.50 13.71 4.62
N LEU A 223 -2.58 12.51 4.04
CA LEU A 223 -3.87 11.94 3.66
C LEU A 223 -4.67 11.57 4.93
N PRO A 224 -5.88 12.12 5.12
CA PRO A 224 -6.71 11.76 6.27
C PRO A 224 -7.07 10.27 6.24
N GLU A 225 -7.01 9.61 7.40
CA GLU A 225 -7.42 8.20 7.53
C GLU A 225 -8.87 7.97 7.08
N ALA A 226 -9.74 8.96 7.29
CA ALA A 226 -11.12 8.93 6.81
C ALA A 226 -11.22 8.87 5.27
N ALA A 227 -10.33 9.57 4.56
CA ALA A 227 -10.31 9.54 3.09
C ALA A 227 -9.79 8.20 2.56
N ILE A 228 -8.73 7.66 3.18
CA ILE A 228 -8.17 6.35 2.84
C ILE A 228 -9.20 5.25 3.09
N SER A 229 -9.88 5.26 4.24
CA SER A 229 -10.90 4.25 4.57
C SER A 229 -12.13 4.34 3.68
N ALA A 230 -12.62 5.54 3.36
CA ALA A 230 -13.71 5.72 2.41
C ALA A 230 -13.33 5.21 1.00
N TYR A 231 -12.11 5.51 0.55
CA TYR A 231 -11.59 5.02 -0.73
C TYR A 231 -11.49 3.49 -0.76
N LEU A 232 -10.93 2.87 0.28
CA LEU A 232 -10.82 1.41 0.39
C LEU A 232 -12.19 0.73 0.44
N ALA A 233 -13.17 1.32 1.14
CA ALA A 233 -14.54 0.82 1.17
C ALA A 233 -15.22 0.87 -0.21
N ALA A 234 -15.04 1.97 -0.95
CA ALA A 234 -15.53 2.09 -2.33
C ALA A 234 -14.85 1.08 -3.27
N ALA A 235 -13.53 0.91 -3.15
CA ALA A 235 -12.77 -0.07 -3.91
C ALA A 235 -13.21 -1.51 -3.60
N ALA A 236 -13.48 -1.84 -2.34
CA ALA A 236 -14.00 -3.14 -1.93
C ALA A 236 -15.38 -3.43 -2.55
N LEU A 237 -16.27 -2.44 -2.56
CA LEU A 237 -17.58 -2.56 -3.19
C LEU A 237 -17.44 -2.77 -4.71
N HIS A 238 -16.52 -2.04 -5.35
CA HIS A 238 -16.19 -2.23 -6.76
C HIS A 238 -15.65 -3.65 -7.05
N ILE A 239 -14.76 -4.18 -6.20
CA ILE A 239 -14.24 -5.54 -6.31
C ILE A 239 -15.38 -6.56 -6.25
N ILE A 240 -16.26 -6.46 -5.24
CA ILE A 240 -17.39 -7.38 -5.07
C ILE A 240 -18.24 -7.39 -6.33
N LEU A 241 -18.55 -6.20 -6.88
CA LEU A 241 -19.32 -6.08 -8.11
C LEU A 241 -18.63 -6.75 -9.31
N SER A 242 -17.31 -6.59 -9.45
CA SER A 242 -16.54 -7.26 -10.50
C SER A 242 -16.55 -8.79 -10.35
N GLN A 243 -16.50 -9.33 -9.13
CA GLN A 243 -16.54 -10.78 -8.89
C GLN A 243 -17.91 -11.40 -9.15
N LEU A 244 -19.02 -10.65 -9.05
CA LEU A 244 -20.37 -11.16 -9.32
C LEU A 244 -20.48 -11.78 -10.72
N THR A 245 -19.73 -11.24 -11.69
CA THR A 245 -19.67 -11.81 -13.05
C THR A 245 -19.15 -13.25 -13.08
N CYS A 246 -18.18 -13.57 -12.24
CA CYS A 246 -17.61 -14.91 -12.12
C CYS A 246 -18.53 -15.82 -11.31
N ILE A 247 -19.15 -15.30 -10.24
CA ILE A 247 -20.08 -16.04 -9.38
C ILE A 247 -21.31 -16.52 -10.16
N PHE A 248 -21.93 -15.63 -10.93
CA PHE A 248 -23.11 -15.97 -11.73
C PHE A 248 -22.77 -16.68 -13.05
N GLY A 249 -21.48 -16.76 -13.42
CA GLY A 249 -21.03 -17.36 -14.67
C GLY A 249 -21.47 -16.58 -15.92
N ILE A 250 -21.71 -15.27 -15.80
CA ILE A 250 -22.22 -14.43 -16.88
C ILE A 250 -21.07 -13.62 -17.51
N MET A 251 -21.02 -13.63 -18.84
CA MET A 251 -20.12 -12.79 -19.61
C MET A 251 -20.75 -11.44 -19.90
N ILE A 252 -20.23 -10.41 -19.24
CA ILE A 252 -20.65 -9.03 -19.45
C ILE A 252 -19.42 -8.23 -19.87
N SER A 253 -19.59 -7.44 -20.94
CA SER A 253 -18.61 -6.45 -21.34
C SER A 253 -18.64 -5.29 -20.35
N PHE A 254 -17.53 -5.07 -19.66
CA PHE A 254 -17.40 -3.94 -18.75
C PHE A 254 -17.47 -2.64 -19.56
N HIS A 255 -18.44 -1.79 -19.25
CA HIS A 255 -18.39 -0.41 -19.71
C HIS A 255 -17.29 0.32 -18.92
N ALA A 256 -16.62 1.31 -19.51
CA ALA A 256 -15.71 2.19 -18.76
C ALA A 256 -16.17 3.63 -18.92
N GLY A 257 -16.19 4.36 -17.80
CA GLY A 257 -16.68 5.74 -17.69
C GLY A 257 -17.05 6.09 -16.24
N PRO A 258 -17.19 7.38 -15.91
CA PRO A 258 -17.45 7.85 -14.52
C PRO A 258 -18.76 7.32 -13.93
N ILE A 259 -19.75 7.00 -14.78
CA ILE A 259 -21.06 6.46 -14.36
C ILE A 259 -21.14 4.95 -14.63
N SER A 260 -20.07 4.34 -15.15
CA SER A 260 -20.08 2.94 -15.57
C SER A 260 -20.41 1.97 -14.43
N PHE A 261 -20.02 2.30 -13.21
CA PHE A 261 -20.34 1.50 -12.04
C PHE A 261 -21.85 1.22 -11.90
N PHE A 262 -22.68 2.26 -12.03
CA PHE A 262 -24.14 2.13 -11.95
C PHE A 262 -24.73 1.41 -13.16
N TYR A 263 -24.23 1.71 -14.37
CA TYR A 263 -24.67 1.00 -15.58
C TYR A 263 -24.36 -0.50 -15.51
N ASN A 264 -23.19 -0.87 -15.00
CA ASN A 264 -22.83 -2.27 -14.80
C ASN A 264 -23.77 -2.93 -13.79
N ILE A 265 -24.12 -2.28 -12.67
CA ILE A 265 -25.14 -2.79 -11.71
C ILE A 265 -26.47 -3.09 -12.40
N VAL A 266 -27.01 -2.12 -13.13
CA VAL A 266 -28.31 -2.30 -13.82
C VAL A 266 -28.21 -3.45 -14.83
N ASN A 267 -27.13 -3.50 -15.60
CA ASN A 267 -26.89 -4.58 -16.55
C ASN A 267 -26.76 -5.95 -15.88
N TYR A 268 -26.20 -6.04 -14.67
CA TYR A 268 -26.18 -7.27 -13.88
C TYR A 268 -27.57 -7.70 -13.48
N CYS A 269 -28.39 -6.79 -12.94
CA CYS A 269 -29.77 -7.10 -12.54
C CYS A 269 -30.61 -7.62 -13.72
N VAL A 270 -30.43 -7.05 -14.91
CA VAL A 270 -31.13 -7.47 -16.13
C VAL A 270 -30.63 -8.84 -16.64
N THR A 271 -29.35 -9.14 -16.47
CA THR A 271 -28.75 -10.38 -17.00
C THR A 271 -28.79 -11.54 -15.99
N LEU A 272 -29.10 -11.28 -14.72
CA LEU A 272 -29.28 -12.26 -13.65
C LEU A 272 -30.13 -13.50 -14.01
N PRO A 273 -31.26 -13.40 -14.74
CA PRO A 273 -32.03 -14.60 -15.13
C PRO A 273 -31.28 -15.55 -16.07
N LYS A 274 -30.18 -15.13 -16.70
CA LYS A 274 -29.32 -15.97 -17.54
C LYS A 274 -28.14 -16.60 -16.77
N ALA A 275 -28.16 -16.53 -15.43
CA ALA A 275 -27.08 -17.05 -14.60
C ALA A 275 -26.94 -18.57 -14.70
N ASN A 276 -25.70 -19.04 -14.63
CA ASN A 276 -25.40 -20.47 -14.61
C ASN A 276 -25.54 -21.04 -13.20
N SER A 277 -26.53 -21.93 -13.02
CA SER A 277 -26.79 -22.61 -11.74
C SER A 277 -25.57 -23.37 -11.21
N THR A 278 -24.78 -23.99 -12.10
CA THR A 278 -23.58 -24.76 -11.72
C THR A 278 -22.48 -23.86 -11.14
N SER A 279 -22.27 -22.68 -11.70
CA SER A 279 -21.30 -21.70 -11.19
C SER A 279 -21.69 -21.19 -9.79
N ILE A 280 -22.99 -20.95 -9.58
CA ILE A 280 -23.52 -20.53 -8.28
C ILE A 280 -23.35 -21.64 -7.23
N LEU A 281 -23.65 -22.88 -7.59
CA LEU A 281 -23.48 -24.03 -6.70
C LEU A 281 -22.01 -24.24 -6.31
N LEU A 282 -21.10 -24.13 -7.28
CA LEU A 282 -19.65 -24.21 -7.03
C LEU A 282 -19.20 -23.09 -6.09
N PHE A 283 -19.64 -21.85 -6.33
CA PHE A 283 -19.33 -20.72 -5.45
C PHE A 283 -19.87 -20.93 -4.02
N LEU A 284 -21.12 -21.39 -3.88
CA LEU A 284 -21.70 -21.63 -2.55
C LEU A 284 -20.95 -22.73 -1.80
N THR A 285 -20.61 -23.82 -2.49
CA THR A 285 -19.82 -24.92 -1.92
C THR A 285 -18.45 -24.43 -1.49
N ALA A 286 -17.79 -23.63 -2.33
CA ALA A 286 -16.50 -23.02 -2.03
C ALA A 286 -16.55 -22.15 -0.77
N VAL A 287 -17.56 -21.28 -0.66
CA VAL A 287 -17.76 -20.42 0.51
C VAL A 287 -17.96 -21.24 1.78
N VAL A 288 -18.74 -22.31 1.72
CA VAL A 288 -18.96 -23.21 2.87
C VAL A 288 -17.66 -23.88 3.29
N VAL A 289 -16.90 -24.45 2.36
CA VAL A 289 -15.60 -25.09 2.65
C VAL A 289 -14.62 -24.11 3.28
N LEU A 290 -14.49 -22.90 2.72
CA LEU A 290 -13.61 -21.86 3.26
C LEU A 290 -14.06 -21.39 4.66
N ARG A 291 -15.37 -21.28 4.91
CA ARG A 291 -15.91 -20.96 6.23
C ARG A 291 -15.62 -22.05 7.25
N ILE A 292 -15.80 -23.32 6.89
CA ILE A 292 -15.47 -24.47 7.75
C ILE A 292 -13.99 -24.45 8.11
N ASN A 293 -13.10 -24.29 7.13
CA ASN A 293 -11.66 -24.19 7.38
C ASN A 293 -11.32 -23.06 8.38
N LYS A 294 -11.89 -21.88 8.17
CA LYS A 294 -11.69 -20.75 9.09
C LYS A 294 -12.17 -21.05 10.51
N CYS A 295 -13.30 -21.75 10.66
CA CYS A 295 -13.81 -22.16 11.96
C CYS A 295 -12.90 -23.19 12.65
N ILE A 296 -12.39 -24.19 11.91
CA ILE A 296 -11.44 -25.18 12.41
C ILE A 296 -10.17 -24.50 12.93
N ARG A 297 -9.66 -23.51 12.18
CA ARG A 297 -8.49 -22.71 12.58
C ARG A 297 -8.70 -21.95 13.88
N ILE A 298 -9.84 -21.29 14.06
CA ILE A 298 -10.17 -20.55 15.30
C ILE A 298 -10.20 -21.52 16.50
N SER A 299 -10.68 -22.75 16.29
CA SER A 299 -10.70 -23.80 17.31
C SER A 299 -9.30 -24.34 17.66
N PHE A 300 -8.40 -24.47 16.67
CA PHE A 300 -7.03 -24.99 16.83
C PHE A 300 -5.96 -23.89 16.93
N SER A 301 -6.18 -22.88 17.78
CA SER A 301 -5.25 -21.76 18.02
C SER A 301 -3.83 -22.15 18.52
N ARG A 302 -3.53 -23.44 18.71
CA ARG A 302 -2.25 -23.93 19.24
C ARG A 302 -1.15 -24.09 18.18
N TYR A 303 -1.49 -24.14 16.89
CA TYR A 303 -0.53 -24.29 15.80
C TYR A 303 -0.63 -23.12 14.80
N PRO A 304 0.43 -22.33 14.58
CA PRO A 304 0.41 -21.14 13.74
C PRO A 304 0.65 -21.45 12.25
N ILE A 305 0.29 -22.65 11.77
CA ILE A 305 0.52 -23.03 10.37
C ILE A 305 -0.73 -22.68 9.57
N GLU A 306 -0.62 -21.69 8.69
CA GLU A 306 -1.65 -21.33 7.73
C GLU A 306 -1.66 -22.36 6.60
N PHE A 307 -2.62 -23.27 6.59
CA PHE A 307 -2.81 -24.16 5.44
C PHE A 307 -3.45 -23.38 4.28
N PRO A 308 -2.80 -23.28 3.11
CA PRO A 308 -3.30 -22.55 1.95
C PRO A 308 -4.39 -23.39 1.27
N MET A 309 -5.59 -23.36 1.84
CA MET A 309 -6.76 -24.08 1.33
C MET A 309 -7.31 -23.46 0.05
N GLU A 310 -6.87 -22.24 -0.31
CA GLU A 310 -7.19 -21.57 -1.57
C GLU A 310 -6.68 -22.31 -2.81
N ILE A 311 -5.74 -23.25 -2.67
CA ILE A 311 -5.24 -24.08 -3.78
C ILE A 311 -6.10 -25.31 -4.03
N PHE A 312 -6.63 -25.90 -2.98
CA PHE A 312 -7.36 -27.16 -3.07
C PHE A 312 -8.79 -26.99 -3.59
N LEU A 313 -9.22 -25.75 -3.80
CA LEU A 313 -10.58 -25.35 -4.16
C LEU A 313 -10.58 -24.64 -5.52
#